data_AF-Q0W8F7-F1
#
_entry.id   AF-Q0W8F7-F1
#
_cell.length_a   1.000
_cell.length_b   1.000
_cell.length_c   1.000
_cell.angle_alpha   90.00
_cell.angle_beta   90.00
_cell.angle_gamma   90.00
#
_symmetry.space_group_name_H-M   'P 1'
#
loop_
_entity.id
_entity.type
_entity.pdbx_description
1 polymer ?
#
loop_
_entity_poly.entity_id
_entity_poly.type
_entity_poly.pdbx_seq_one_letter_code
_entity_poly.pdbx_strand_id
1 'polypeptide(L)'
;MRTSCKRCLTVYCICTVYAKALYVCNYTMYLCRIGISIAKGATTMENEGFIDTMINSIKYSISDIGALLVGGIMGFLCLFLVGIPFMLGYTIRCFRNLVIGDNTLPGWDDWGTMLKDGIMAIAISLVYGLISGILYVLIMPFFLVGGMLESNLLLILGVVMAVPVILIEIVIGLLIYLSWMEYAVSGDLARAINPVNGLKIIAANPIGYVLALVAVFITGVVISIPSALIITIPWVMFATYVASAYIYARFYQGRIYSPAGSQPATPAATA
;
A
#
# COMPACT_ATOMS: atom_id res chain seq x y z
N MET A 1 -7.64 4.61 46.83
CA MET A 1 -8.39 4.63 45.54
C MET A 1 -7.72 5.42 44.40
N ARG A 2 -6.38 5.57 44.35
CA ARG A 2 -5.67 6.29 43.24
C ARG A 2 -4.76 5.41 42.37
N THR A 3 -4.60 4.13 42.69
CA THR A 3 -3.68 3.21 41.99
C THR A 3 -4.34 2.33 40.93
N SER A 4 -5.67 2.13 40.96
CA SER A 4 -6.38 1.32 39.95
C SER A 4 -6.62 2.04 38.61
N CYS A 5 -6.55 3.38 38.57
CA CYS A 5 -6.84 4.16 37.36
C CYS A 5 -5.67 4.14 36.34
N LYS A 6 -4.42 3.96 36.79
CA LYS A 6 -3.25 3.91 35.89
C LYS A 6 -3.17 2.60 35.08
N ARG A 7 -3.67 1.48 35.60
CA ARG A 7 -3.67 0.20 34.86
C ARG A 7 -4.71 0.16 33.74
N CYS A 8 -5.83 0.89 33.86
CA CYS A 8 -6.83 0.96 32.78
C CYS A 8 -6.32 1.76 31.56
N LEU A 9 -5.55 2.84 31.77
CA LEU A 9 -5.05 3.67 30.67
C LEU A 9 -4.01 2.94 29.80
N THR A 10 -3.16 2.11 30.41
CA THR A 10 -2.14 1.32 29.67
C THR A 10 -2.77 0.19 28.86
N VAL A 11 -3.82 -0.47 29.38
CA VAL A 11 -4.58 -1.48 28.62
C VAL A 11 -5.34 -0.84 27.46
N TYR A 12 -5.89 0.37 27.63
CA TYR A 12 -6.56 1.09 26.56
C TYR A 12 -5.61 1.47 25.41
N CYS A 13 -4.38 1.87 25.72
CA CYS A 13 -3.39 2.25 24.71
C CYS A 13 -2.93 1.05 23.86
N ILE A 14 -2.78 -0.13 24.47
CA ILE A 14 -2.46 -1.39 23.77
C ILE A 14 -3.67 -1.85 22.94
N CYS A 15 -4.90 -1.73 23.46
CA CYS A 15 -6.12 -2.06 22.71
C CYS A 15 -6.36 -1.16 21.50
N THR A 16 -6.00 0.14 21.51
CA THR A 16 -6.14 1.00 20.31
C THR A 16 -5.16 0.68 19.19
N VAL A 17 -3.96 0.18 19.51
CA VAL A 17 -3.00 -0.33 18.50
C VAL A 17 -3.48 -1.65 17.93
N TYR A 18 -4.03 -2.54 18.77
CA TYR A 18 -4.68 -3.79 18.32
C TYR A 18 -5.99 -3.56 17.56
N ALA A 19 -6.77 -2.53 17.86
CA ALA A 19 -8.01 -2.21 17.16
C ALA A 19 -7.75 -1.76 15.72
N LYS A 20 -6.65 -1.05 15.45
CA LYS A 20 -6.24 -0.74 14.07
C LYS A 20 -5.75 -1.98 13.32
N ALA A 21 -5.05 -2.90 13.98
CA ALA A 21 -4.66 -4.20 13.39
C ALA A 21 -5.87 -5.13 13.13
N LEU A 22 -6.88 -5.11 14.01
CA LEU A 22 -8.13 -5.85 13.82
C LEU A 22 -9.07 -5.18 12.80
N TYR A 23 -9.02 -3.85 12.62
CA TYR A 23 -9.73 -3.17 11.54
C TYR A 23 -9.22 -3.62 10.17
N VAL A 24 -7.90 -3.84 10.02
CA VAL A 24 -7.30 -4.43 8.82
C VAL A 24 -7.80 -5.87 8.60
N CYS A 25 -8.07 -6.62 9.68
CA CYS A 25 -8.53 -8.02 9.67
C CYS A 25 -10.06 -8.18 9.41
N ASN A 26 -10.89 -7.22 9.83
CA ASN A 26 -12.34 -7.28 9.63
C ASN A 26 -12.75 -6.72 8.24
N TYR A 27 -11.99 -5.77 7.69
CA TYR A 27 -12.16 -5.31 6.30
C TYR A 27 -11.81 -6.41 5.27
N THR A 28 -10.92 -7.35 5.62
CA THR A 28 -10.49 -8.45 4.74
C THR A 28 -11.60 -9.46 4.47
N MET A 29 -12.51 -9.70 5.42
CA MET A 29 -13.60 -10.67 5.26
C MET A 29 -14.73 -10.18 4.35
N TYR A 30 -15.08 -8.88 4.41
CA TYR A 30 -16.15 -8.32 3.56
C TYR A 30 -15.72 -8.14 2.09
N LEU A 31 -14.45 -7.80 1.85
CA LEU A 31 -13.91 -7.59 0.50
C LEU A 31 -13.58 -8.90 -0.24
N CYS A 32 -13.37 -10.00 0.49
CA CYS A 32 -13.22 -11.35 -0.09
C CYS A 32 -14.44 -11.75 -0.95
N ARG A 33 -15.65 -11.28 -0.61
CA ARG A 33 -16.85 -11.49 -1.42
C ARG A 33 -16.95 -10.59 -2.65
N ILE A 34 -16.39 -9.39 -2.62
CA ILE A 34 -16.45 -8.43 -3.74
C ILE A 34 -15.39 -8.76 -4.81
N GLY A 35 -14.21 -9.25 -4.41
CA GLY A 35 -13.13 -9.62 -5.33
C GLY A 35 -13.49 -10.72 -6.33
N ILE A 36 -14.42 -11.63 -5.98
CA ILE A 36 -14.81 -12.76 -6.84
C ILE A 36 -15.66 -12.30 -8.04
N SER A 37 -16.35 -11.15 -7.96
CA SER A 37 -17.25 -10.69 -9.03
C SER A 37 -16.54 -9.89 -10.13
N ILE A 38 -15.42 -9.22 -9.81
CA ILE A 38 -14.69 -8.33 -10.73
C ILE A 38 -13.77 -9.11 -11.69
N ALA A 39 -13.41 -10.36 -11.35
CA ALA A 39 -12.49 -11.19 -12.13
C ALA A 39 -13.01 -11.60 -13.53
N LYS A 40 -14.27 -11.34 -13.89
CA LYS A 40 -14.86 -11.75 -15.18
C LYS A 40 -14.71 -10.75 -16.33
N GLY A 41 -14.16 -9.54 -16.10
CA GLY A 41 -14.22 -8.46 -17.10
C GLY A 41 -12.88 -7.95 -17.65
N ALA A 42 -11.76 -8.58 -17.34
CA ALA A 42 -10.44 -7.98 -17.56
C ALA A 42 -9.67 -8.63 -18.72
N THR A 43 -9.91 -8.16 -19.95
CA THR A 43 -9.04 -8.44 -21.10
C THR A 43 -8.06 -7.29 -21.26
N THR A 44 -6.81 -7.49 -20.82
CA THR A 44 -5.53 -6.84 -21.29
C THR A 44 -4.40 -6.90 -20.26
N MET A 45 -4.56 -7.54 -19.10
CA MET A 45 -3.49 -8.43 -18.64
C MET A 45 -3.88 -9.81 -19.15
N GLU A 46 -3.17 -10.28 -20.16
CA GLU A 46 -3.28 -11.65 -20.64
C GLU A 46 -3.30 -12.57 -19.41
N ASN A 47 -4.27 -13.48 -19.35
CA ASN A 47 -4.58 -14.27 -18.15
C ASN A 47 -3.34 -15.01 -17.59
N GLU A 48 -2.34 -15.26 -18.44
CA GLU A 48 -1.04 -15.84 -18.06
C GLU A 48 -0.17 -14.87 -17.25
N GLY A 49 -0.17 -13.57 -17.55
CA GLY A 49 0.68 -12.57 -16.89
C GLY A 49 0.21 -12.10 -15.50
N PHE A 50 -1.10 -12.20 -15.18
CA PHE A 50 -1.63 -11.75 -13.89
C PHE A 50 -1.17 -12.67 -12.74
N ILE A 51 -1.36 -13.97 -12.91
CA ILE A 51 -0.92 -14.99 -11.93
C ILE A 51 0.60 -14.95 -11.78
N ASP A 52 1.32 -14.85 -12.89
CA ASP A 52 2.78 -14.75 -12.88
C ASP A 52 3.27 -13.50 -12.15
N THR A 53 2.60 -12.36 -12.31
CA THR A 53 2.95 -11.14 -11.57
C THR A 53 2.81 -11.33 -10.07
N MET A 54 1.74 -11.99 -9.61
CA MET A 54 1.56 -12.30 -8.18
C MET A 54 2.63 -13.28 -7.69
N ILE A 55 2.84 -14.40 -8.39
CA ILE A 55 3.85 -15.40 -8.01
C ILE A 55 5.25 -14.77 -7.97
N ASN A 56 5.60 -13.98 -8.98
CA ASN A 56 6.90 -13.32 -9.06
C ASN A 56 7.05 -12.24 -7.99
N SER A 57 5.99 -11.53 -7.61
CA SER A 57 6.06 -10.57 -6.50
C SER A 57 6.36 -11.25 -5.15
N ILE A 58 5.76 -12.42 -4.91
CA ILE A 58 6.03 -13.22 -3.71
C ILE A 58 7.46 -13.72 -3.74
N LYS A 59 7.88 -14.36 -4.86
CA LYS A 59 9.26 -14.84 -5.04
C LYS A 59 10.28 -13.73 -4.86
N TYR A 60 10.03 -12.57 -5.45
CA TYR A 60 10.89 -11.40 -5.33
C TYR A 60 11.05 -10.98 -3.86
N SER A 61 9.95 -10.91 -3.09
CA SER A 61 9.99 -10.52 -1.68
C SER A 61 10.77 -11.47 -0.75
N ILE A 62 10.97 -12.72 -1.15
CA ILE A 62 11.70 -13.75 -0.39
C ILE A 62 12.99 -14.22 -1.08
N SER A 63 13.39 -13.57 -2.18
CA SER A 63 14.49 -14.01 -3.04
C SER A 63 15.86 -13.93 -2.37
N ASP A 64 16.06 -12.93 -1.50
CA ASP A 64 17.27 -12.76 -0.70
C ASP A 64 16.92 -12.88 0.79
N ILE A 65 17.46 -13.93 1.42
CA ILE A 65 17.23 -14.21 2.84
C ILE A 65 17.89 -13.17 3.75
N GLY A 66 19.03 -12.59 3.35
CA GLY A 66 19.70 -11.54 4.09
C GLY A 66 18.88 -10.26 4.09
N ALA A 67 18.35 -9.88 2.93
CA ALA A 67 17.45 -8.74 2.81
C ALA A 67 16.14 -8.95 3.61
N LEU A 68 15.59 -10.17 3.58
CA LEU A 68 14.40 -10.54 4.36
C LEU A 68 14.65 -10.49 5.87
N LEU A 69 15.81 -10.96 6.36
CA LEU A 69 16.16 -10.91 7.77
C LEU A 69 16.30 -9.48 8.28
N VAL A 70 17.08 -8.66 7.58
CA VAL A 70 17.26 -7.24 7.95
C VAL A 70 15.93 -6.48 7.80
N GLY A 71 15.18 -6.75 6.73
CA GLY A 71 13.86 -6.17 6.49
C GLY A 71 12.86 -6.50 7.58
N GLY A 72 12.85 -7.74 8.10
CA GLY A 72 12.04 -8.11 9.25
C GLY A 72 12.45 -7.41 10.54
N ILE A 73 13.75 -7.26 10.81
CA ILE A 73 14.24 -6.45 11.95
C ILE A 73 13.78 -4.99 11.81
N MET A 74 13.86 -4.41 10.61
CA MET A 74 13.38 -3.06 10.35
C MET A 74 11.86 -2.95 10.50
N GLY A 75 11.11 -3.96 10.02
CA GLY A 75 9.67 -4.08 10.27
C GLY A 75 9.33 -4.14 11.76
N PHE A 76 10.19 -4.73 12.59
CA PHE A 76 10.01 -4.76 14.05
C PHE A 76 10.30 -3.38 14.64
N LEU A 77 11.35 -2.71 14.18
CA LEU A 77 11.67 -1.33 14.55
C LEU A 77 10.60 -0.32 14.12
N CYS A 78 9.76 -0.63 13.13
CA CYS A 78 8.59 0.19 12.79
C CYS A 78 7.59 0.30 13.95
N LEU A 79 7.52 -0.70 14.84
CA LEU A 79 6.68 -0.63 16.05
C LEU A 79 7.12 0.50 16.99
N PHE A 80 8.40 0.88 16.92
CA PHE A 80 9.00 1.99 17.67
C PHE A 80 9.12 3.27 16.83
N LEU A 81 8.51 3.31 15.65
CA LEU A 81 8.57 4.39 14.65
C LEU A 81 9.94 4.61 14.01
N VAL A 82 11.03 4.15 14.63
CA VAL A 82 12.41 4.30 14.13
C VAL A 82 12.64 3.54 12.82
N GLY A 83 11.99 2.39 12.62
CA GLY A 83 12.13 1.58 11.40
C GLY A 83 11.37 2.12 10.18
N ILE A 84 10.39 3.00 10.38
CA ILE A 84 9.51 3.49 9.32
C ILE A 84 10.28 4.15 8.17
N PRO A 85 11.18 5.14 8.40
CA PRO A 85 11.91 5.76 7.30
C PRO A 85 12.75 4.74 6.52
N PHE A 86 13.44 3.82 7.20
CA PHE A 86 14.25 2.82 6.51
C PHE A 86 13.42 1.87 5.65
N MET A 87 12.27 1.41 6.15
CA MET A 87 11.35 0.56 5.41
C MET A 87 10.78 1.24 4.17
N LEU A 88 10.34 2.51 4.30
CA LEU A 88 9.80 3.26 3.18
C LEU A 88 10.90 3.60 2.16
N GLY A 89 12.09 4.00 2.62
CA GLY A 89 13.23 4.25 1.74
C GLY A 89 13.68 3.02 0.96
N TYR A 90 13.68 1.85 1.62
CA TYR A 90 13.94 0.57 0.95
C TYR A 90 12.87 0.27 -0.11
N THR A 91 11.60 0.58 0.18
CA THR A 91 10.49 0.43 -0.78
C THR A 91 10.68 1.36 -1.99
N ILE A 92 11.10 2.61 -1.80
CA ILE A 92 11.46 3.54 -2.89
C ILE A 92 12.61 3.00 -3.73
N ARG A 93 13.64 2.42 -3.11
CA ARG A 93 14.74 1.79 -3.83
C ARG A 93 14.26 0.58 -4.66
N CYS A 94 13.37 -0.24 -4.11
CA CYS A 94 12.74 -1.32 -4.86
C CYS A 94 12.00 -0.78 -6.08
N PHE A 95 11.16 0.26 -5.92
CA PHE A 95 10.48 0.89 -7.06
C PHE A 95 11.47 1.34 -8.14
N ARG A 96 12.56 2.01 -7.74
CA ARG A 96 13.57 2.52 -8.67
C ARG A 96 14.20 1.40 -9.50
N ASN A 97 14.67 0.32 -8.85
CA ASN A 97 15.26 -0.83 -9.54
C ASN A 97 14.24 -1.56 -10.41
N LEU A 98 13.04 -1.79 -9.89
CA LEU A 98 12.01 -2.52 -10.60
C LEU A 98 11.56 -1.78 -11.86
N VAL A 99 11.40 -0.45 -11.81
CA VAL A 99 10.98 0.37 -12.96
C VAL A 99 12.03 0.36 -14.08
N ILE A 100 13.33 0.33 -13.76
CA ILE A 100 14.39 0.22 -14.79
C ILE A 100 14.55 -1.20 -15.34
N GLY A 101 13.79 -2.17 -14.84
CA GLY A 101 13.81 -3.57 -15.29
C GLY A 101 14.77 -4.46 -14.51
N ASP A 102 15.42 -3.94 -13.47
CA ASP A 102 16.22 -4.73 -12.55
C ASP A 102 15.30 -5.45 -11.55
N ASN A 103 15.19 -6.77 -11.69
CA ASN A 103 14.37 -7.64 -10.86
C ASN A 103 15.15 -8.27 -9.70
N THR A 104 16.35 -7.76 -9.38
CA THR A 104 17.12 -8.18 -8.23
C THR A 104 16.70 -7.40 -6.98
N LEU A 105 16.55 -8.11 -5.86
CA LEU A 105 16.16 -7.49 -4.60
C LEU A 105 17.35 -6.66 -4.05
N PRO A 106 17.19 -5.35 -3.77
CA PRO A 106 18.32 -4.53 -3.33
C PRO A 106 18.90 -4.96 -1.98
N GLY A 107 20.22 -4.88 -1.82
CA GLY A 107 20.88 -5.08 -0.53
C GLY A 107 20.64 -3.92 0.46
N TRP A 108 20.95 -4.18 1.74
CA TRP A 108 20.94 -3.18 2.83
C TRP A 108 22.33 -2.54 3.05
N ASP A 109 22.88 -1.97 1.99
CA ASP A 109 24.22 -1.37 1.96
C ASP A 109 24.23 0.16 2.15
N ASP A 110 23.27 0.87 1.54
CA ASP A 110 23.19 2.34 1.54
C ASP A 110 22.09 2.88 2.48
N TRP A 111 22.36 2.81 3.78
CA TRP A 111 21.46 3.30 4.83
C TRP A 111 21.17 4.80 4.75
N GLY A 112 22.15 5.59 4.31
CA GLY A 112 22.03 7.05 4.23
C GLY A 112 21.01 7.47 3.18
N THR A 113 21.11 6.89 1.98
CA THR A 113 20.13 7.14 0.91
C THR A 113 18.76 6.58 1.27
N MET A 114 18.68 5.39 1.90
CA MET A 114 17.41 4.83 2.38
C MET A 114 16.74 5.75 3.40
N LEU A 115 17.48 6.28 4.37
CA LEU A 115 16.91 7.22 5.35
C LEU A 115 16.37 8.48 4.66
N LYS A 116 17.13 9.05 3.71
CA LYS A 116 16.69 10.23 2.95
C LYS A 116 15.43 9.95 2.14
N ASP A 117 15.42 8.88 1.33
CA ASP A 117 14.27 8.50 0.51
C ASP A 117 13.06 8.13 1.38
N GLY A 118 13.30 7.54 2.55
CA GLY A 118 12.31 7.27 3.58
C GLY A 118 11.65 8.51 4.14
N ILE A 119 12.45 9.53 4.50
CA ILE A 119 11.92 10.81 4.98
C ILE A 119 11.06 11.47 3.91
N MET A 120 11.45 11.40 2.63
CA MET A 120 10.64 11.94 1.54
C MET A 120 9.35 11.16 1.34
N ALA A 121 9.39 9.83 1.42
CA ALA A 121 8.18 8.99 1.38
C ALA A 121 7.23 9.30 2.56
N ILE A 122 7.76 9.52 3.77
CA ILE A 122 6.98 9.97 4.94
C ILE A 122 6.37 11.35 4.67
N ALA A 123 7.12 12.29 4.10
CA ALA A 123 6.61 13.63 3.79
C ALA A 123 5.44 13.56 2.80
N ILE A 124 5.55 12.72 1.75
CA ILE A 124 4.45 12.45 0.81
C ILE A 124 3.23 11.91 1.57
N SER A 125 3.43 10.85 2.37
CA SER A 125 2.37 10.24 3.16
C SER A 125 1.74 11.20 4.17
N LEU A 126 2.52 12.13 4.72
CA LEU A 126 2.03 13.14 5.66
C LEU A 126 1.13 14.16 4.96
N VAL A 127 1.45 14.57 3.73
CA VAL A 127 0.58 15.49 2.97
C VAL A 127 -0.76 14.84 2.66
N TYR A 128 -0.77 13.61 2.13
CA TYR A 128 -2.01 12.87 1.91
C TYR A 128 -2.75 12.57 3.22
N GLY A 129 -2.01 12.20 4.27
CA GLY A 129 -2.57 11.95 5.60
C GLY A 129 -3.15 13.19 6.27
N LEU A 130 -2.62 14.39 5.99
CA LEU A 130 -3.19 15.65 6.46
C LEU A 130 -4.52 15.94 5.78
N ILE A 131 -4.62 15.71 4.47
CA ILE A 131 -5.88 15.82 3.72
C ILE A 131 -6.92 14.88 4.33
N SER A 132 -6.57 13.59 4.49
CA SER A 132 -7.45 12.61 5.14
C SER A 132 -7.82 13.02 6.57
N GLY A 133 -6.86 13.49 7.36
CA GLY A 133 -7.08 13.95 8.73
C GLY A 133 -8.07 15.10 8.83
N ILE A 134 -8.00 16.07 7.92
CA ILE A 134 -8.95 17.18 7.84
C ILE A 134 -10.37 16.64 7.55
N LEU A 135 -10.52 15.70 6.62
CA LEU A 135 -11.82 15.10 6.31
C LEU A 135 -12.42 14.37 7.51
N TYR A 136 -11.61 13.61 8.26
CA TYR A 136 -12.06 12.96 9.49
C TYR A 136 -12.46 13.96 10.58
N VAL A 137 -11.72 15.06 10.75
CA VAL A 137 -12.06 16.12 11.72
C VAL A 137 -13.40 16.77 11.40
N LEU A 138 -13.76 16.89 10.11
CA LEU A 138 -15.05 17.46 9.70
C LEU A 138 -16.24 16.54 10.04
N ILE A 139 -16.06 15.22 10.00
CA ILE A 139 -17.14 14.26 10.24
C ILE A 139 -17.23 13.81 11.71
N MET A 140 -16.09 13.70 12.40
CA MET A 140 -16.03 13.20 13.78
C MET A 140 -17.05 13.82 14.75
N PRO A 141 -17.30 15.15 14.73
CA PRO A 141 -18.27 15.78 15.62
C PRO A 141 -19.68 15.20 15.52
N PHE A 142 -20.14 14.78 14.33
CA PHE A 142 -21.47 14.20 14.15
C PHE A 142 -21.61 12.88 14.90
N PHE A 143 -20.57 12.03 14.86
CA PHE A 143 -20.56 10.76 15.58
C PHE A 143 -20.35 10.96 17.09
N LEU A 144 -19.43 11.85 17.48
CA LEU A 144 -19.13 12.11 18.89
C LEU A 144 -20.32 12.76 19.61
N VAL A 145 -20.83 13.89 19.09
CA VAL A 145 -21.95 14.62 19.69
C VAL A 145 -23.25 13.83 19.52
N GLY A 146 -23.46 13.18 18.37
CA GLY A 146 -24.61 12.32 18.14
C GLY A 146 -24.68 11.15 19.12
N GLY A 147 -23.54 10.52 19.43
CA GLY A 147 -23.45 9.46 20.44
C GLY A 147 -23.66 9.97 21.86
N MET A 148 -23.08 11.14 22.22
CA MET A 148 -23.24 11.73 23.55
C MET A 148 -24.66 12.20 23.86
N LEU A 149 -25.37 12.73 22.84
CA LEU A 149 -26.74 13.22 22.97
C LEU A 149 -27.80 12.15 22.64
N GLU A 150 -27.37 10.92 22.31
CA GLU A 150 -28.23 9.84 21.81
C GLU A 150 -29.14 10.29 20.65
N SER A 151 -28.63 11.20 19.81
CA SER A 151 -29.38 11.85 18.74
C SER A 151 -29.28 11.07 17.44
N ASN A 152 -30.37 10.37 17.08
CA ASN A 152 -30.47 9.64 15.81
C ASN A 152 -30.25 10.56 14.60
N LEU A 153 -30.70 11.82 14.66
CA LEU A 153 -30.54 12.77 13.56
C LEU A 153 -29.05 13.07 13.29
N LEU A 154 -28.27 13.36 14.34
CA LEU A 154 -26.84 13.66 14.19
C LEU A 154 -26.06 12.44 13.71
N LEU A 155 -26.43 11.24 14.16
CA LEU A 155 -25.81 10.00 13.70
C LEU A 155 -26.11 9.73 12.21
N ILE A 156 -27.35 9.93 11.77
CA ILE A 156 -27.74 9.81 10.35
C ILE A 156 -26.97 10.84 9.50
N LEU A 157 -26.89 12.09 9.95
CA LEU A 157 -26.10 13.12 9.27
C LEU A 157 -24.61 12.74 9.18
N GLY A 158 -24.05 12.17 10.26
CA GLY A 158 -22.69 11.65 10.26
C GLY A 158 -22.46 10.58 9.20
N VAL A 159 -23.39 9.62 9.06
CA VAL A 159 -23.33 8.59 8.01
C VAL A 159 -23.44 9.20 6.60
N VAL A 160 -24.38 10.13 6.39
CA VAL A 160 -24.55 10.82 5.09
C VAL A 160 -23.27 11.57 4.70
N MET A 161 -22.63 12.26 5.65
CA MET A 161 -21.36 12.97 5.41
C MET A 161 -20.16 12.02 5.28
N ALA A 162 -20.21 10.83 5.88
CA ALA A 162 -19.16 9.83 5.77
C ALA A 162 -19.05 9.24 4.35
N VAL A 163 -20.17 9.12 3.61
CA VAL A 163 -20.16 8.56 2.24
C VAL A 163 -19.19 9.29 1.31
N PRO A 164 -19.29 10.63 1.09
CA PRO A 164 -18.36 11.33 0.21
C PRO A 164 -16.92 11.29 0.72
N VAL A 165 -16.69 11.30 2.03
CA VAL A 165 -15.32 11.19 2.57
C VAL A 165 -14.74 9.80 2.34
N ILE A 166 -15.50 8.72 2.52
CA ILE A 166 -15.04 7.37 2.18
C ILE A 166 -14.64 7.29 0.71
N LEU A 167 -15.41 7.90 -0.20
CA LEU A 167 -15.06 7.96 -1.62
C LEU A 167 -13.75 8.72 -1.86
N ILE A 168 -13.52 9.85 -1.17
CA ILE A 168 -12.28 10.61 -1.27
C ILE A 168 -11.10 9.84 -0.68
N GLU A 169 -11.27 9.15 0.45
CA GLU A 169 -10.25 8.31 1.08
C GLU A 169 -9.84 7.15 0.18
N ILE A 170 -10.79 6.55 -0.53
CA ILE A 170 -10.48 5.55 -1.56
C ILE A 170 -9.56 6.18 -2.59
N VAL A 171 -9.89 7.35 -3.14
CA VAL A 171 -9.03 8.03 -4.13
C VAL A 171 -7.64 8.34 -3.55
N ILE A 172 -7.54 8.85 -2.32
CA ILE A 172 -6.26 9.14 -1.66
C ILE A 172 -5.42 7.86 -1.49
N GLY A 173 -6.05 6.78 -1.03
CA GLY A 173 -5.40 5.48 -0.84
C GLY A 173 -4.87 4.88 -2.15
N LEU A 174 -5.55 5.14 -3.27
CA LEU A 174 -5.06 4.75 -4.60
C LEU A 174 -3.83 5.59 -5.01
N LEU A 175 -3.83 6.88 -4.70
CA LEU A 175 -2.76 7.78 -5.13
C LEU A 175 -1.45 7.61 -4.36
N ILE A 176 -1.46 7.10 -3.13
CA ILE A 176 -0.26 7.09 -2.27
C ILE A 176 0.89 6.24 -2.85
N TYR A 177 0.59 5.02 -3.33
CA TYR A 177 1.62 4.13 -3.91
C TYR A 177 2.14 4.68 -5.24
N LEU A 178 1.27 5.29 -6.05
CA LEU A 178 1.69 5.95 -7.29
C LEU A 178 2.58 7.17 -7.00
N SER A 179 2.29 7.91 -5.93
CA SER A 179 3.07 9.06 -5.50
C SER A 179 4.48 8.65 -5.06
N TRP A 180 4.60 7.56 -4.30
CA TRP A 180 5.89 6.97 -3.93
C TRP A 180 6.69 6.53 -5.16
N MET A 181 6.02 5.91 -6.13
CA MET A 181 6.67 5.48 -7.38
C MET A 181 7.08 6.66 -8.27
N GLU A 182 6.25 7.70 -8.41
CA GLU A 182 6.62 8.94 -9.11
C GLU A 182 7.83 9.59 -8.44
N TYR A 183 7.91 9.60 -7.12
CA TYR A 183 9.11 10.05 -6.40
C TYR A 183 10.31 9.16 -6.71
N ALA A 184 10.14 7.83 -6.72
CA ALA A 184 11.23 6.89 -7.02
C ALA A 184 11.83 7.11 -8.43
N VAL A 185 10.99 7.45 -9.41
CA VAL A 185 11.36 7.67 -10.81
C VAL A 185 11.89 9.09 -11.06
N SER A 186 11.21 10.12 -10.53
CA SER A 186 11.54 11.51 -10.83
C SER A 186 12.53 12.14 -9.85
N GLY A 187 12.59 11.64 -8.61
CA GLY A 187 13.33 12.28 -7.51
C GLY A 187 12.74 13.61 -7.04
N ASP A 188 11.61 14.05 -7.58
CA ASP A 188 10.98 15.34 -7.28
C ASP A 188 9.75 15.17 -6.38
N LEU A 189 9.85 15.72 -5.17
CA LEU A 189 8.80 15.69 -4.17
C LEU A 189 7.53 16.44 -4.61
N ALA A 190 7.68 17.59 -5.29
CA ALA A 190 6.54 18.40 -5.71
C ALA A 190 5.71 17.68 -6.78
N ARG A 191 6.40 16.99 -7.69
CA ARG A 191 5.77 16.16 -8.71
C ARG A 191 5.04 14.96 -8.10
N ALA A 192 5.64 14.32 -7.10
CA ALA A 192 5.08 13.15 -6.42
C ALA A 192 3.82 13.47 -5.60
N ILE A 193 3.77 14.62 -4.94
CA ILE A 193 2.63 15.04 -4.11
C ILE A 193 1.42 15.47 -4.97
N ASN A 194 1.64 15.83 -6.24
CA ASN A 194 0.56 16.31 -7.10
C ASN A 194 -0.44 15.18 -7.44
N PRO A 195 -1.68 15.23 -6.92
CA PRO A 195 -2.66 14.15 -7.12
C PRO A 195 -3.11 14.04 -8.58
N VAL A 196 -3.02 15.14 -9.35
CA VAL A 196 -3.40 15.16 -10.78
C VAL A 196 -2.49 14.23 -11.58
N ASN A 197 -1.21 14.11 -11.22
CA ASN A 197 -0.29 13.21 -11.91
C ASN A 197 -0.69 11.75 -11.67
N GLY A 198 -0.93 11.37 -10.43
CA GLY A 198 -1.42 10.04 -10.08
C GLY A 198 -2.76 9.71 -10.74
N LEU A 199 -3.70 10.66 -10.78
CA LEU A 199 -4.99 10.49 -11.45
C LEU A 199 -4.86 10.33 -12.97
N LYS A 200 -3.99 11.11 -13.63
CA LYS A 200 -3.71 10.96 -15.06
C LYS A 200 -3.16 9.58 -15.38
N ILE A 201 -2.26 9.09 -14.53
CA ILE A 201 -1.71 7.74 -14.62
C ILE A 201 -2.88 6.74 -14.56
N ILE A 202 -3.68 6.74 -13.49
CA ILE A 202 -4.84 5.84 -13.34
C ILE A 202 -5.78 5.92 -14.56
N ALA A 203 -6.14 7.13 -14.98
CA ALA A 203 -7.05 7.38 -16.10
C ALA A 203 -6.53 6.83 -17.44
N ALA A 204 -5.21 6.78 -17.64
CA ALA A 204 -4.62 6.22 -18.86
C ALA A 204 -4.80 4.70 -18.98
N ASN A 205 -4.88 3.98 -17.87
CA ASN A 205 -5.16 2.53 -17.86
C ASN A 205 -5.88 2.12 -16.56
N PRO A 206 -7.20 2.36 -16.47
CA PRO A 206 -7.95 2.08 -15.25
C PRO A 206 -8.09 0.58 -15.00
N ILE A 207 -8.24 -0.23 -16.06
CA ILE A 207 -8.39 -1.68 -15.95
C ILE A 207 -7.11 -2.32 -15.41
N GLY A 208 -5.96 -1.98 -15.99
CA GLY A 208 -4.66 -2.47 -15.50
C GLY A 208 -4.39 -2.04 -14.06
N TYR A 209 -4.84 -0.84 -13.66
CA TYR A 209 -4.69 -0.40 -12.28
C TYR A 209 -5.55 -1.21 -11.32
N VAL A 210 -6.82 -1.45 -11.67
CA VAL A 210 -7.72 -2.30 -10.89
C VAL A 210 -7.14 -3.71 -10.74
N LEU A 211 -6.55 -4.26 -11.80
CA LEU A 211 -5.86 -5.54 -11.73
C LEU A 211 -4.65 -5.49 -10.79
N ALA A 212 -3.83 -4.43 -10.84
CA ALA A 212 -2.73 -4.26 -9.88
C ALA A 212 -3.23 -4.21 -8.43
N LEU A 213 -4.34 -3.52 -8.15
CA LEU A 213 -4.96 -3.49 -6.83
C LEU A 213 -5.43 -4.88 -6.38
N VAL A 214 -6.10 -5.62 -7.27
CA VAL A 214 -6.56 -6.99 -6.99
C VAL A 214 -5.36 -7.91 -6.74
N ALA A 215 -4.28 -7.79 -7.53
CA ALA A 215 -3.04 -8.52 -7.31
C ALA A 215 -2.40 -8.20 -5.95
N VAL A 216 -2.27 -6.92 -5.59
CA VAL A 216 -1.74 -6.50 -4.28
C VAL A 216 -2.60 -7.05 -3.15
N PHE A 217 -3.92 -7.04 -3.30
CA PHE A 217 -4.84 -7.59 -2.31
C PHE A 217 -4.67 -9.09 -2.13
N ILE A 218 -4.70 -9.87 -3.23
CA ILE A 218 -4.54 -11.34 -3.18
C ILE A 218 -3.16 -11.71 -2.65
N THR A 219 -2.09 -11.09 -3.18
CA THR A 219 -0.72 -11.29 -2.71
C THR A 219 -0.60 -10.95 -1.22
N GLY A 220 -1.19 -9.84 -0.78
CA GLY A 220 -1.22 -9.44 0.63
C GLY A 220 -1.92 -10.48 1.51
N VAL A 221 -3.06 -11.02 1.08
CA VAL A 221 -3.75 -12.11 1.81
C VAL A 221 -2.87 -13.34 1.92
N VAL A 222 -2.23 -13.78 0.82
CA VAL A 222 -1.33 -14.95 0.83
C VAL A 222 -0.11 -14.72 1.72
N ILE A 223 0.56 -13.56 1.60
CA ILE A 223 1.72 -13.19 2.41
C ILE A 223 1.33 -13.01 3.89
N SER A 224 0.07 -12.71 4.21
CA SER A 224 -0.39 -12.56 5.59
C SER A 224 -0.58 -13.88 6.35
N ILE A 225 -0.65 -15.03 5.69
CA ILE A 225 -0.89 -16.32 6.37
C ILE A 225 0.09 -16.59 7.55
N PRO A 226 1.41 -16.37 7.41
CA PRO A 226 2.36 -16.55 8.50
C PRO A 226 2.11 -15.65 9.70
N SER A 227 1.41 -14.50 9.54
CA SER A 227 1.15 -13.56 10.64
C SER A 227 0.19 -14.11 11.70
N ALA A 228 -0.38 -15.30 11.49
CA ALA A 228 -1.01 -16.07 12.56
C ALA A 228 -0.05 -16.31 13.74
N LEU A 229 1.26 -16.35 13.47
CA LEU A 229 2.31 -16.30 14.47
C LEU A 229 2.73 -14.84 14.70
N ILE A 230 2.48 -14.30 15.89
CA ILE A 230 2.77 -12.89 16.22
C ILE A 230 4.22 -12.50 15.90
N ILE A 231 5.17 -13.42 16.10
CA ILE A 231 6.60 -13.19 15.86
C ILE A 231 6.95 -12.92 14.38
N THR A 232 6.12 -13.37 13.43
CA THR A 232 6.42 -13.21 11.99
C THR A 232 5.86 -11.91 11.41
N ILE A 233 5.02 -11.17 12.15
CA ILE A 233 4.37 -9.92 11.71
C ILE A 233 5.39 -8.94 11.09
N PRO A 234 6.58 -8.70 11.67
CA PRO A 234 7.57 -7.81 11.08
C PRO A 234 8.05 -8.22 9.67
N TRP A 235 8.27 -9.52 9.46
CA TRP A 235 8.70 -10.08 8.18
C TRP A 235 7.58 -10.07 7.14
N VAL A 236 6.35 -10.38 7.56
CA VAL A 236 5.15 -10.29 6.71
C VAL A 236 4.93 -8.86 6.24
N MET A 237 5.10 -7.88 7.12
CA MET A 237 5.03 -6.45 6.79
C MET A 237 6.06 -6.11 5.71
N PHE A 238 7.33 -6.46 5.92
CA PHE A 238 8.39 -6.23 4.93
C PHE A 238 8.08 -6.88 3.57
N ALA A 239 7.74 -8.17 3.57
CA ALA A 239 7.43 -8.90 2.34
C ALA A 239 6.27 -8.27 1.57
N THR A 240 5.25 -7.77 2.29
CA THR A 240 4.09 -7.11 1.67
C THR A 240 4.45 -5.78 1.02
N TYR A 241 5.29 -4.94 1.65
CA TYR A 241 5.75 -3.69 1.03
C TYR A 241 6.57 -3.94 -0.24
N VAL A 242 7.49 -4.90 -0.19
CA VAL A 242 8.35 -5.26 -1.33
C VAL A 242 7.55 -5.90 -2.46
N ALA A 243 6.62 -6.80 -2.16
CA ALA A 243 5.74 -7.41 -3.15
C ALA A 243 4.79 -6.38 -3.79
N SER A 244 4.27 -5.44 -3.00
CA SER A 244 3.46 -4.33 -3.51
C SER A 244 4.28 -3.44 -4.46
N ALA A 245 5.54 -3.16 -4.11
CA ALA A 245 6.43 -2.41 -4.98
C ALA A 245 6.63 -3.10 -6.34
N TYR A 246 6.81 -4.43 -6.33
CA TYR A 246 6.90 -5.24 -7.55
C TYR A 246 5.66 -5.08 -8.45
N ILE A 247 4.46 -5.28 -7.88
CA ILE A 247 3.21 -5.26 -8.65
C ILE A 247 2.96 -3.86 -9.25
N TYR A 248 3.11 -2.80 -8.45
CA TYR A 248 2.92 -1.43 -8.93
C TYR A 248 3.99 -1.02 -9.95
N ALA A 249 5.25 -1.42 -9.78
CA ALA A 249 6.29 -1.15 -10.75
C ALA A 249 6.02 -1.84 -12.10
N ARG A 250 5.56 -3.12 -12.09
CA ARG A 250 5.16 -3.82 -13.32
C ARG A 250 4.01 -3.14 -14.03
N PHE A 251 3.01 -2.72 -13.26
CA PHE A 251 1.91 -1.93 -13.79
C PHE A 251 2.37 -0.61 -14.43
N TYR A 252 3.33 0.06 -13.81
CA TYR A 252 3.88 1.32 -14.30
C TYR A 252 4.73 1.13 -15.57
N GLN A 253 5.56 0.09 -15.61
CA GLN A 253 6.34 -0.29 -16.81
C GLN A 253 5.44 -0.64 -17.99
N GLY A 254 4.34 -1.34 -17.75
CA GLY A 254 3.36 -1.68 -18.79
C GLY A 254 2.80 -0.47 -19.53
N ARG A 255 2.84 0.73 -18.92
CA ARG A 255 2.49 2.00 -19.59
C ARG A 255 3.61 2.58 -20.44
N ILE A 256 4.86 2.50 -20.00
CA ILE A 256 6.01 3.13 -20.69
C ILE A 256 6.46 2.27 -21.88
N TYR A 257 6.39 0.94 -21.74
CA TYR A 257 6.92 -0.01 -22.73
C TYR A 257 5.86 -0.61 -23.67
N SER A 258 4.57 -0.34 -23.45
CA SER A 258 3.50 -0.76 -24.37
C SER A 258 2.72 0.45 -24.90
N PRO A 259 3.32 1.32 -25.73
CA PRO A 259 2.53 2.01 -26.73
C PRO A 259 2.00 0.92 -27.67
N ALA A 260 0.69 0.84 -27.86
CA ALA A 260 0.04 -0.13 -28.72
C ALA A 260 0.85 -0.37 -30.03
N GLY A 261 1.51 -1.52 -30.17
CA GLY A 261 2.19 -1.86 -31.42
C GLY A 261 3.44 -2.75 -31.43
N SER A 262 4.05 -3.15 -30.32
CA SER A 262 5.19 -4.08 -30.39
C SER A 262 4.75 -5.53 -30.13
N GLN A 263 4.16 -6.17 -31.14
CA GLN A 263 4.28 -7.62 -31.25
C GLN A 263 5.78 -7.95 -31.30
N PRO A 264 6.27 -8.97 -30.57
CA PRO A 264 7.63 -9.44 -30.76
C PRO A 264 7.78 -9.86 -32.22
N ALA A 265 8.78 -9.29 -32.90
CA ALA A 265 9.08 -9.63 -34.28
C ALA A 265 9.19 -11.16 -34.39
N THR A 266 8.27 -11.77 -35.12
CA THR A 266 8.35 -13.18 -35.47
C THR A 266 9.71 -13.38 -36.14
N PRO A 267 10.58 -14.28 -35.64
CA PRO A 267 11.83 -14.58 -36.31
C PRO A 267 11.50 -14.98 -37.74
N ALA A 268 12.04 -14.25 -38.71
CA ALA A 268 11.88 -14.59 -40.11
C ALA A 268 12.27 -16.06 -40.29
N ALA A 269 11.29 -16.90 -40.65
CA ALA A 269 11.55 -18.27 -41.01
C ALA A 269 12.56 -18.26 -42.17
N THR A 270 13.80 -18.63 -41.86
CA THR A 270 14.81 -18.94 -42.86
C THR A 270 14.31 -20.16 -43.63
N ALA A 271 14.22 -19.97 -44.95
CA ALA A 271 13.87 -20.97 -45.95
C ALA A 271 14.81 -22.18 -45.95
#